data_AF-A0A1H7W285-F1
#
_entry.id   AF-A0A1H7W285-F1
#
_cell.length_a   1.000
_cell.length_b   1.000
_cell.length_c   1.000
_cell.angle_alpha   90.00
_cell.angle_beta   90.00
_cell.angle_gamma   90.00
#
_symmetry.space_group_name_H-M   'P 1'
#
loop_
_entity.id
_entity.type
_entity.pdbx_description
1 polymer ?
#
loop_
_entity_poly.entity_id
_entity_poly.type
_entity_poly.pdbx_seq_one_letter_code
_entity_poly.pdbx_strand_id
1 'polypeptide(L)'
;TASVSGQMITNSHTPDTVVISGTKVWDDNNNQDGKRTATVTVQILKGETVVDEIEVSESDDWSFTSKELPKYENGQEITYTVKEIAVENYTTKAIEQGEDGKYTIVNEHTPEKITLSGEKIWNDANNQDGIRPESITVHLLANGEETGQTATASEATGWKYEFADMDRYQDGQEIVYSVIEDEVDDYTSQPTGMNVTNSHEPEITSVSGGKTWSDNDDQDGIRPDSITIELLANGESTGNTQTVSADTNWEYTFKDVPKYANGQEVTYTVREVNIPDGYTSSVDGTTITNTHVPETTEVSGTKTWNDNDDQDGKRPDSITVNLLANGTVVDTKTVTADDNWSYSFTDLPKYDNGTEITYTVIEDTVANYTPSYNGYNITNSYTPGQTSITVTKVWDDNNDQDGIRPDAIQVQLYANGEKSGDVITLTAADNWTYTWTGLAEKANKKAITYTVEEVSAVEGYTATVGDVENGNVTITNTHTPTTPDKPSSDDPTTPSQSGKKSDKEQDKGIIAALLPSTGSRSGLGLTILGLVLVIALLAGLVYHKVKKA
;
A
#
# COMPACT_ATOMS: atom_id res chain seq x y z
N THR A 1 14.81 38.65 107.58
CA THR A 1 14.57 39.52 108.75
C THR A 1 14.65 38.70 110.03
N ALA A 2 15.28 39.23 111.07
CA ALA A 2 15.33 38.57 112.39
C ALA A 2 14.24 39.16 113.30
N SER A 3 13.42 38.29 113.90
CA SER A 3 12.46 38.68 114.94
C SER A 3 12.71 37.89 116.22
N VAL A 4 12.57 38.55 117.36
CA VAL A 4 12.79 37.95 118.68
C VAL A 4 11.44 37.75 119.37
N SER A 5 11.17 36.52 119.82
CA SER A 5 10.03 36.20 120.69
C SER A 5 10.53 35.30 121.83
N GLY A 6 10.54 35.83 123.06
CA GLY A 6 11.14 35.16 124.22
C GLY A 6 12.66 34.98 124.10
N GLN A 7 13.19 33.81 124.49
CA GLN A 7 14.62 33.45 124.35
C GLN A 7 14.98 32.84 122.98
N MET A 8 14.06 32.80 122.01
CA MET A 8 14.34 32.31 120.65
C MET A 8 14.55 33.47 119.68
N ILE A 9 15.69 33.45 118.99
CA ILE A 9 15.95 34.29 117.82
C ILE A 9 15.52 33.48 116.60
N THR A 10 14.50 33.93 115.89
CA THR A 10 14.12 33.35 114.60
C THR A 10 14.68 34.25 113.51
N ASN A 11 15.71 33.76 112.80
CA ASN A 11 16.23 34.42 111.61
C ASN A 11 15.45 33.90 110.41
N SER A 12 14.58 34.72 109.84
CA SER A 12 13.92 34.40 108.57
C SER A 12 14.81 34.94 107.44
N HIS A 13 15.15 34.08 106.50
CA HIS A 13 15.85 34.46 105.27
C HIS A 13 15.01 33.93 104.13
N THR A 14 14.47 34.82 103.29
CA THR A 14 13.91 34.41 102.00
C THR A 14 15.11 34.11 101.12
N PRO A 15 15.33 32.85 100.70
CA PRO A 15 16.46 32.52 99.84
C PRO A 15 16.40 33.33 98.55
N ASP A 16 17.52 33.90 98.13
CA ASP A 16 17.61 34.46 96.78
C ASP A 16 17.31 33.35 95.78
N THR A 17 16.44 33.64 94.81
CA THR A 17 16.07 32.71 93.75
C THR A 17 16.56 33.22 92.39
N VAL A 18 16.68 32.30 91.44
CA VAL A 18 16.96 32.56 90.03
C VAL A 18 15.92 31.83 89.19
N VAL A 19 15.61 32.39 88.03
CA VAL A 19 14.73 31.78 87.03
C VAL A 19 15.54 31.57 85.77
N ILE A 20 15.53 30.33 85.27
CA ILE A 20 16.17 29.98 84.01
C ILE A 20 15.10 30.07 82.93
N SER A 21 15.36 30.83 81.88
CA SER A 21 14.43 31.00 80.76
C SER A 21 15.15 30.89 79.44
N GLY A 22 14.39 30.60 78.39
CA GLY A 22 14.94 30.43 77.06
C GLY A 22 13.89 30.19 76.00
N THR A 23 14.35 29.90 74.79
CA THR A 23 13.52 29.58 73.62
C THR A 23 14.00 28.32 72.92
N LYS A 24 13.06 27.65 72.27
CA LYS A 24 13.29 26.51 71.38
C LYS A 24 13.15 26.99 69.93
N VAL A 25 14.14 26.64 69.12
CA VAL A 25 14.21 26.94 67.70
C VAL A 25 14.26 25.64 66.91
N TRP A 26 13.52 25.61 65.81
CA TRP A 26 13.48 24.51 64.87
C TRP A 26 14.18 24.91 63.56
N ASP A 27 15.22 24.17 63.19
CA ASP A 27 15.95 24.28 61.93
C ASP A 27 15.55 23.10 61.03
N ASP A 28 14.34 23.20 60.46
CA ASP A 28 13.61 22.08 59.82
C ASP A 28 12.83 22.47 58.56
N ASN A 29 13.26 23.57 57.93
CA ASN A 29 12.60 24.15 56.75
C ASN A 29 11.09 24.39 56.96
N ASN A 30 10.72 24.92 58.13
CA ASN A 30 9.33 25.17 58.51
C ASN A 30 8.47 23.89 58.54
N ASN A 31 9.01 22.80 59.09
CA ASN A 31 8.32 21.51 59.22
C ASN A 31 7.80 20.96 57.89
N GLN A 32 8.60 21.08 56.82
CA GLN A 32 8.23 20.73 55.46
C GLN A 32 7.64 19.31 55.30
N ASP A 33 8.19 18.35 56.04
CA ASP A 33 7.80 16.94 56.00
C ASP A 33 6.88 16.51 57.17
N GLY A 34 6.45 17.47 57.99
CA GLY A 34 5.49 17.24 59.07
C GLY A 34 6.04 16.43 60.26
N LYS A 35 7.36 16.30 60.41
CA LYS A 35 7.99 15.51 61.50
C LYS A 35 8.14 16.24 62.82
N ARG A 36 7.93 17.56 62.87
CA ARG A 36 8.02 18.34 64.11
C ARG A 36 6.99 17.83 65.13
N THR A 37 7.46 17.48 66.32
CA THR A 37 6.59 17.11 67.45
C THR A 37 5.81 18.33 67.95
N ALA A 38 4.63 18.10 68.52
CA ALA A 38 3.79 19.17 69.10
C ALA A 38 4.41 19.79 70.36
N THR A 39 5.19 19.00 71.12
CA THR A 39 5.84 19.43 72.35
C THR A 39 7.25 18.84 72.48
N VAL A 40 8.12 19.55 73.21
CA VAL A 40 9.43 19.05 73.66
C VAL A 40 9.54 19.20 75.17
N THR A 41 10.42 18.41 75.79
CA THR A 41 10.66 18.48 77.22
C THR A 41 12.05 19.05 77.51
N VAL A 42 12.07 20.20 78.16
CA VAL A 42 13.30 20.89 78.60
C VAL A 42 13.50 20.63 80.09
N GLN A 43 14.68 20.11 80.44
CA GLN A 43 15.10 19.83 81.80
C GLN A 43 16.11 20.89 82.28
N ILE A 44 15.87 21.42 83.47
CA ILE A 44 16.85 22.25 84.19
C ILE A 44 17.58 21.36 85.19
N LEU A 45 18.90 21.32 85.09
CA LEU A 45 19.75 20.46 85.91
C LEU A 45 20.60 21.27 86.87
N LYS A 46 20.80 20.69 88.04
CA LYS A 46 21.82 21.07 89.00
C LYS A 46 22.81 19.92 89.11
N GLY A 47 23.98 20.06 88.48
CA GLY A 47 24.86 18.93 88.24
C GLY A 47 24.15 17.88 87.37
N GLU A 48 23.94 16.68 87.89
CA GLU A 48 23.22 15.59 87.18
C GLU A 48 21.75 15.45 87.61
N THR A 49 21.31 16.21 88.62
CA THR A 49 19.94 16.11 89.14
C THR A 49 19.01 17.04 88.37
N VAL A 50 17.92 16.48 87.82
CA VAL A 50 16.83 17.27 87.24
C VAL A 50 16.08 17.97 88.37
N VAL A 51 16.12 19.29 88.37
CA VAL A 51 15.47 20.13 89.38
C VAL A 51 14.18 20.76 88.87
N ASP A 52 14.00 20.84 87.56
CA ASP A 52 12.76 21.25 86.91
C ASP A 52 12.62 20.59 85.54
N GLU A 53 11.38 20.34 85.13
CA GLU A 53 11.05 19.76 83.83
C GLU A 53 9.87 20.53 83.25
N ILE A 54 10.05 21.05 82.04
CA ILE A 54 9.15 22.01 81.42
C ILE A 54 8.75 21.44 80.05
N GLU A 55 7.46 21.27 79.84
CA GLU A 55 6.92 21.00 78.51
C GLU A 55 6.83 22.30 77.73
N VAL A 56 7.39 22.31 76.53
CA VAL A 56 7.47 23.50 75.67
C VAL A 56 6.74 23.19 74.38
N SER A 57 5.83 24.07 74.00
CA SER A 57 4.98 23.90 72.82
C SER A 57 4.92 25.17 71.98
N GLU A 58 4.30 25.07 70.81
CA GLU A 58 3.96 26.25 70.00
C GLU A 58 3.01 27.22 70.73
N SER A 59 2.13 26.73 71.60
CA SER A 59 1.20 27.58 72.36
C SER A 59 1.89 28.49 73.38
N ASP A 60 3.15 28.16 73.72
CA ASP A 60 4.03 28.94 74.59
C ASP A 60 5.01 29.80 73.76
N ASP A 61 4.76 29.99 72.47
CA ASP A 61 5.67 30.59 71.49
C ASP A 61 7.06 29.93 71.51
N TRP A 62 7.10 28.61 71.76
CA TRP A 62 8.32 27.83 71.97
C TRP A 62 9.25 28.43 73.03
N SER A 63 8.71 29.11 74.04
CA SER A 63 9.46 29.68 75.15
C SER A 63 9.31 28.85 76.43
N PHE A 64 10.33 28.85 77.28
CA PHE A 64 10.29 28.17 78.57
C PHE A 64 10.82 29.04 79.69
N THR A 65 10.25 28.87 80.88
CA THR A 65 10.66 29.55 82.11
C THR A 65 10.55 28.55 83.26
N SER A 66 11.64 28.33 83.98
CA SER A 66 11.66 27.43 85.13
C SER A 66 10.84 28.00 86.29
N LYS A 67 10.48 27.15 87.25
CA LYS A 67 10.11 27.63 88.58
C LYS A 67 11.25 28.44 89.23
N GLU A 68 10.96 29.15 90.31
CA GLU A 68 12.00 29.80 91.10
C GLU A 68 12.94 28.75 91.72
N LEU A 69 14.22 28.83 91.38
CA LEU A 69 15.26 27.90 91.84
C LEU A 69 16.21 28.63 92.82
N PRO A 70 16.74 27.96 93.87
CA PRO A 70 17.68 28.60 94.79
C PRO A 70 18.93 29.14 94.08
N LYS A 71 19.30 30.40 94.34
CA LYS A 71 20.52 30.99 93.75
C LYS A 71 21.81 30.47 94.41
N TYR A 72 21.73 30.18 95.71
CA TYR A 72 22.88 29.73 96.50
C TYR A 72 22.58 28.44 97.26
N GLU A 73 23.58 27.55 97.35
CA GLU A 73 23.59 26.42 98.27
C GLU A 73 24.89 26.43 99.07
N ASN A 74 24.78 26.34 100.41
CA ASN A 74 25.92 26.39 101.33
C ASN A 74 26.85 27.61 101.13
N GLY A 75 26.29 28.74 100.66
CA GLY A 75 27.03 29.98 100.41
C GLY A 75 27.77 30.05 99.07
N GLN A 76 27.63 29.05 98.19
CA GLN A 76 28.15 29.07 96.82
C GLN A 76 27.01 29.23 95.81
N GLU A 77 27.26 30.00 94.73
CA GLU A 77 26.28 30.19 93.66
C GLU A 77 26.08 28.90 92.87
N ILE A 78 24.83 28.52 92.65
CA ILE A 78 24.49 27.28 91.94
C ILE A 78 24.55 27.55 90.44
N THR A 79 25.33 26.76 89.72
CA THR A 79 25.30 26.73 88.25
C THR A 79 24.24 25.74 87.78
N TYR A 80 23.26 26.25 87.05
CA TYR A 80 22.25 25.45 86.37
C TYR A 80 22.63 25.22 84.92
N THR A 81 22.26 24.07 84.37
CA THR A 81 22.40 23.76 82.95
C THR A 81 21.04 23.36 82.37
N VAL A 82 20.89 23.56 81.07
CA VAL A 82 19.69 23.19 80.32
C VAL A 82 20.01 21.96 79.48
N LYS A 83 19.08 21.00 79.47
CA LYS A 83 19.14 19.81 78.62
C LYS A 83 17.78 19.60 77.98
N GLU A 84 17.76 19.17 76.73
CA GLU A 84 16.54 18.70 76.08
C GLU A 84 16.47 17.16 76.10
N ILE A 85 15.26 16.61 76.28
CA ILE A 85 15.01 15.20 75.99
C ILE A 85 15.04 14.99 74.47
N ALA A 86 15.83 14.01 74.02
CA ALA A 86 16.01 13.72 72.61
C ALA A 86 14.66 13.65 71.86
N VAL A 87 14.57 14.42 70.78
CA VAL A 87 13.40 14.48 69.90
C VAL A 87 13.62 13.52 68.73
N GLU A 88 12.66 12.64 68.47
CA GLU A 88 12.74 11.65 67.38
C GLU A 88 12.88 12.35 66.01
N ASN A 89 13.78 11.86 65.15
CA ASN A 89 14.12 12.41 63.82
C ASN A 89 14.86 13.76 63.82
N TYR A 90 15.21 14.30 64.99
CA TYR A 90 15.94 15.56 65.11
C TYR A 90 17.28 15.36 65.82
N THR A 91 18.25 16.18 65.46
CA THR A 91 19.52 16.30 66.21
C THR A 91 19.53 17.63 66.96
N THR A 92 19.84 17.60 68.26
CA THR A 92 20.09 18.85 68.99
C THR A 92 21.41 19.46 68.52
N LYS A 93 21.31 20.55 67.76
CA LYS A 93 22.43 21.26 67.13
C LYS A 93 23.18 22.10 68.14
N ALA A 94 22.46 22.79 69.02
CA ALA A 94 23.04 23.68 70.02
C ALA A 94 22.14 23.86 71.25
N ILE A 95 22.76 24.06 72.40
CA ILE A 95 22.14 24.60 73.62
C ILE A 95 23.09 25.68 74.15
N GLU A 96 22.72 26.93 73.97
CA GLU A 96 23.61 28.07 74.24
C GLU A 96 22.93 29.10 75.14
N GLN A 97 23.71 29.77 75.98
CA GLN A 97 23.22 30.88 76.81
C GLN A 97 23.73 32.20 76.22
N GLY A 98 22.80 33.12 75.91
CA GLY A 98 23.12 34.45 75.42
C GLY A 98 23.66 35.39 76.50
N GLU A 99 24.17 36.55 76.08
CA GLU A 99 24.66 37.60 77.00
C GLU A 99 23.56 38.16 77.93
N ASP A 100 22.30 38.00 77.55
CA ASP A 100 21.11 38.35 78.35
C ASP A 100 20.75 37.29 79.41
N GLY A 101 21.51 36.19 79.47
CA GLY A 101 21.31 35.08 80.39
C GLY A 101 20.24 34.08 79.96
N LYS A 102 19.61 34.22 78.79
CA LYS A 102 18.59 33.30 78.27
C LYS A 102 19.20 32.18 77.44
N TYR A 103 18.58 31.01 77.48
CA TYR A 103 19.01 29.85 76.69
C TYR A 103 18.32 29.78 75.33
N THR A 104 19.01 29.28 74.32
CA THR A 104 18.44 28.90 73.02
C THR A 104 18.78 27.43 72.76
N ILE A 105 17.75 26.62 72.53
CA ILE A 105 17.87 25.21 72.14
C ILE A 105 17.53 25.13 70.65
N VAL A 106 18.43 24.60 69.82
CA VAL A 106 18.21 24.44 68.38
C VAL A 106 18.18 22.97 68.03
N ASN A 107 17.08 22.49 67.45
CA ASN A 107 17.03 21.18 66.82
C ASN A 107 17.04 21.31 65.30
N GLU A 108 17.81 20.44 64.65
CA GLU A 108 17.98 20.39 63.21
C GLU A 108 17.40 19.09 62.64
N HIS A 109 16.69 19.24 61.53
CA HIS A 109 16.19 18.16 60.69
C HIS A 109 16.32 18.55 59.22
N THR A 110 16.88 17.66 58.40
CA THR A 110 17.02 17.90 56.96
C THR A 110 16.00 17.06 56.21
N PRO A 111 14.97 17.68 55.59
CA PRO A 111 13.95 16.96 54.83
C PRO A 111 14.52 16.15 53.67
N GLU A 112 13.84 15.04 53.33
CA GLU A 112 14.24 14.15 52.22
C GLU A 112 14.13 14.86 50.86
N LYS A 113 15.17 14.71 50.03
CA LYS A 113 15.21 15.14 48.64
C LYS A 113 15.10 13.95 47.68
N ILE A 114 14.52 14.17 46.51
CA ILE A 114 14.38 13.17 45.46
C ILE A 114 14.97 13.65 44.13
N THR A 115 15.28 12.69 43.28
CA THR A 115 15.65 12.92 41.88
C THR A 115 14.56 12.35 40.99
N LEU A 116 14.07 13.15 40.05
CA LEU A 116 13.07 12.75 39.07
C LEU A 116 13.76 12.66 37.70
N SER A 117 13.58 11.55 37.00
CA SER A 117 14.12 11.38 35.65
C SER A 117 13.04 10.94 34.68
N GLY A 118 13.23 11.35 33.43
CA GLY A 118 12.31 11.08 32.34
C GLY A 118 13.07 10.88 31.02
N GLU A 119 12.36 10.31 30.05
CA GLU A 119 12.84 10.19 28.68
C GLU A 119 11.83 10.76 27.68
N LYS A 120 12.37 11.27 26.58
CA LYS A 120 11.64 11.72 25.41
C LYS A 120 11.55 10.59 24.39
N ILE A 121 10.33 10.27 23.99
CA ILE A 121 10.01 9.22 23.03
C ILE A 121 9.47 9.87 21.75
N TRP A 122 9.99 9.43 20.61
CA TRP A 122 9.59 9.90 19.28
C TRP A 122 8.88 8.78 18.52
N ASN A 123 7.61 9.00 18.17
CA ASN A 123 6.80 8.14 17.32
C ASN A 123 6.61 8.81 15.94
N ASP A 124 7.65 8.81 15.11
CA ASP A 124 7.73 9.57 13.86
C ASP A 124 8.42 8.80 12.72
N ALA A 125 8.26 7.46 12.71
CA ALA A 125 8.89 6.56 11.74
C ALA A 125 10.40 6.78 11.58
N ASN A 126 11.11 6.99 12.69
CA ASN A 126 12.54 7.26 12.72
C ASN A 126 12.92 8.55 11.96
N ASN A 127 12.15 9.62 12.20
CA ASN A 127 12.34 10.94 11.57
C ASN A 127 12.34 10.88 10.04
N GLN A 128 11.42 10.10 9.45
CA GLN A 128 11.31 9.91 7.99
C GLN A 128 11.28 11.27 7.26
N ASP A 129 10.48 12.18 7.79
CA ASP A 129 10.21 13.49 7.19
C ASP A 129 11.24 14.54 7.60
N GLY A 130 12.19 14.21 8.48
CA GLY A 130 13.29 15.09 8.85
C GLY A 130 12.90 16.31 9.69
N ILE A 131 11.69 16.34 10.25
CA ILE A 131 11.15 17.48 11.00
C ILE A 131 11.46 17.44 12.51
N ARG A 132 12.06 16.36 13.01
CA ARG A 132 12.38 16.25 14.44
C ARG A 132 13.33 17.38 14.86
N PRO A 133 13.01 18.17 15.90
CA PRO A 133 13.87 19.24 16.38
C PRO A 133 15.15 18.67 17.02
N GLU A 134 16.20 19.49 17.09
CA GLU A 134 17.48 19.09 17.72
C GLU A 134 17.35 18.86 19.23
N SER A 135 16.41 19.55 19.88
CA SER A 135 16.14 19.45 21.30
C SER A 135 14.72 19.89 21.64
N ILE A 136 14.25 19.49 22.83
CA ILE A 136 13.01 19.96 23.43
C ILE A 136 13.26 20.43 24.87
N THR A 137 12.37 21.29 25.37
CA THR A 137 12.40 21.78 26.75
C THR A 137 11.22 21.20 27.51
N VAL A 138 11.51 20.57 28.66
CA VAL A 138 10.53 20.00 29.58
C VAL A 138 10.45 20.87 30.83
N HIS A 139 9.24 21.23 31.24
CA HIS A 139 8.97 21.98 32.47
C HIS A 139 8.45 21.04 33.56
N LEU A 140 8.92 21.24 34.79
CA LEU A 140 8.49 20.46 35.95
C LEU A 140 7.37 21.17 36.70
N LEU A 141 6.26 20.46 36.93
CA LEU A 141 5.16 20.91 37.75
C LEU A 141 5.17 20.17 39.10
N ALA A 142 4.89 20.91 40.16
CA ALA A 142 4.67 20.39 41.51
C ALA A 142 3.20 20.65 41.88
N ASN A 143 2.44 19.60 42.20
CA ASN A 143 1.02 19.68 42.54
C ASN A 143 0.18 20.41 41.47
N GLY A 144 0.60 20.35 40.20
CA GLY A 144 -0.06 21.01 39.07
C GLY A 144 0.35 22.46 38.83
N GLU A 145 1.29 23.01 39.61
CA GLU A 145 1.83 24.37 39.43
C GLU A 145 3.26 24.33 38.90
N GLU A 146 3.62 25.30 38.06
CA GLU A 146 4.98 25.45 37.51
C GLU A 146 6.00 25.73 38.60
N THR A 147 7.06 24.92 38.66
CA THR A 147 8.18 25.14 39.58
C THR A 147 9.19 26.17 39.06
N GLY A 148 9.16 26.45 37.75
CA GLY A 148 10.19 27.22 37.04
C GLY A 148 11.45 26.40 36.71
N GLN A 149 11.50 25.12 37.08
CA GLN A 149 12.60 24.23 36.72
C GLN A 149 12.37 23.64 35.33
N THR A 150 13.40 23.73 34.49
CA THR A 150 13.37 23.22 33.12
C THR A 150 14.52 22.27 32.86
N ALA A 151 14.32 21.28 32.01
CA ALA A 151 15.38 20.41 31.52
C ALA A 151 15.32 20.27 29.99
N THR A 152 16.48 20.15 29.36
CA THR A 152 16.59 19.96 27.91
C THR A 152 16.84 18.49 27.60
N ALA A 153 16.02 17.92 26.71
CA ALA A 153 16.29 16.62 26.12
C ALA A 153 16.75 16.79 24.66
N SER A 154 17.81 16.10 24.27
CA SER A 154 18.36 16.14 22.91
C SER A 154 19.03 14.82 22.56
N GLU A 155 19.48 14.66 21.32
CA GLU A 155 20.29 13.49 20.95
C GLU A 155 21.57 13.37 21.81
N ALA A 156 22.19 14.49 22.16
CA ALA A 156 23.39 14.52 23.01
C ALA A 156 23.14 13.98 24.42
N THR A 157 21.91 14.10 24.94
CA THR A 157 21.51 13.52 26.24
C THR A 157 20.92 12.12 26.10
N GLY A 158 20.92 11.55 24.90
CA GLY A 158 20.20 10.30 24.60
C GLY A 158 18.70 10.43 24.82
N TRP A 159 18.16 11.64 24.63
CA TRP A 159 16.76 12.00 24.85
C TRP A 159 16.30 11.76 26.30
N LYS A 160 17.20 11.95 27.27
CA LYS A 160 16.90 11.85 28.71
C LYS A 160 17.09 13.19 29.40
N TYR A 161 16.41 13.36 30.52
CA TYR A 161 16.52 14.52 31.39
C TYR A 161 16.29 14.16 32.86
N GLU A 162 16.74 15.04 33.75
CA GLU A 162 16.72 14.83 35.19
C GLU A 162 16.48 16.15 35.93
N PHE A 163 15.71 16.09 37.01
CA PHE A 163 15.53 17.14 38.01
C PHE A 163 16.03 16.61 39.37
N ALA A 164 17.19 17.08 39.81
CA ALA A 164 17.82 16.67 41.07
C ALA A 164 17.46 17.61 42.23
N ASP A 165 17.62 17.13 43.46
CA ASP A 165 17.42 17.90 44.70
C ASP A 165 16.00 18.46 44.90
N MET A 166 15.00 17.76 44.37
CA MET A 166 13.59 18.14 44.46
C MET A 166 13.03 17.79 45.84
N ASP A 167 12.18 18.67 46.39
CA ASP A 167 11.53 18.40 47.67
C ASP A 167 10.60 17.20 47.56
N ARG A 168 10.66 16.28 48.54
CA ARG A 168 9.70 15.17 48.56
C ARG A 168 8.36 15.57 49.13
N TYR A 169 8.36 16.49 50.08
CA TYR A 169 7.17 16.89 50.84
C TYR A 169 6.95 18.40 50.82
N GLN A 170 5.69 18.80 50.90
CA GLN A 170 5.25 20.16 51.15
C GLN A 170 4.12 20.10 52.18
N ASP A 171 4.24 20.89 53.26
CA ASP A 171 3.26 20.93 54.36
C ASP A 171 2.89 19.54 54.92
N GLY A 172 3.87 18.63 54.97
CA GLY A 172 3.70 17.26 55.46
C GLY A 172 3.03 16.27 54.48
N GLN A 173 2.76 16.67 53.23
CA GLN A 173 2.22 15.80 52.17
C GLN A 173 3.24 15.57 51.06
N GLU A 174 3.25 14.37 50.45
CA GLU A 174 4.15 14.05 49.34
C GLU A 174 3.74 14.85 48.09
N ILE A 175 4.71 15.50 47.46
CA ILE A 175 4.48 16.34 46.29
C ILE A 175 4.20 15.45 45.07
N VAL A 176 3.14 15.75 44.33
CA VAL A 176 2.83 15.09 43.07
C VAL A 176 3.52 15.83 41.94
N TYR A 177 4.58 15.24 41.40
CA TYR A 177 5.30 15.81 40.26
C TYR A 177 4.73 15.33 38.92
N SER A 178 4.69 16.23 37.95
CA SER A 178 4.38 15.93 36.55
C SER A 178 5.20 16.82 35.62
N VAL A 179 5.15 16.56 34.33
CA VAL A 179 5.87 17.34 33.32
C VAL A 179 4.97 17.82 32.21
N ILE A 180 5.33 18.96 31.62
CA ILE A 180 4.82 19.43 30.34
C ILE A 180 5.99 19.76 29.42
N GLU A 181 5.71 19.88 28.13
CA GLU A 181 6.70 20.25 27.11
C GLU A 181 6.29 21.57 26.46
N ASP A 182 7.28 22.35 26.03
CA ASP A 182 7.04 23.40 25.04
C ASP A 182 6.39 22.80 23.78
N GLU A 183 5.58 23.60 23.08
CA GLU A 183 4.98 23.18 21.82
C GLU A 183 6.07 22.79 20.81
N VAL A 184 5.90 21.65 20.16
CA VAL A 184 6.76 21.17 19.09
C VAL A 184 5.93 21.13 17.82
N ASP A 185 6.30 21.99 16.86
CA ASP A 185 5.60 22.13 15.58
C ASP A 185 5.39 20.75 14.91
N ASP A 186 4.20 20.51 14.37
CA ASP A 186 3.78 19.29 13.65
C ASP A 186 3.82 17.97 14.45
N TYR A 187 3.93 18.05 15.79
CA TYR A 187 3.84 16.90 16.69
C TYR A 187 2.68 17.00 17.68
N THR A 188 2.10 15.84 18.02
CA THR A 188 1.18 15.72 19.16
C THR A 188 1.92 15.20 20.38
N SER A 189 1.94 15.99 21.47
CA SER A 189 2.62 15.66 22.73
C SER A 189 1.69 14.97 23.72
N GLN A 190 2.18 13.92 24.36
CA GLN A 190 1.49 13.16 25.41
C GLN A 190 2.44 12.79 26.56
N PRO A 191 2.38 13.49 27.71
CA PRO A 191 3.13 13.10 28.89
C PRO A 191 2.53 11.85 29.56
N THR A 192 3.37 10.95 30.07
CA THR A 192 2.98 9.76 30.84
C THR A 192 3.97 9.57 31.99
N GLY A 193 3.54 9.92 33.21
CA GLY A 193 4.44 10.01 34.35
C GLY A 193 5.49 11.10 34.11
N MET A 194 6.77 10.73 34.20
CA MET A 194 7.88 11.63 33.89
C MET A 194 8.35 11.55 32.44
N ASN A 195 7.77 10.71 31.58
CA ASN A 195 8.15 10.59 30.17
C ASN A 195 7.26 11.48 29.29
N VAL A 196 7.82 11.96 28.18
CA VAL A 196 7.07 12.72 27.16
C VAL A 196 7.15 11.96 25.84
N THR A 197 6.00 11.72 25.21
CA THR A 197 5.93 11.09 23.89
C THR A 197 5.41 12.08 22.87
N ASN A 198 6.16 12.33 21.78
CA ASN A 198 5.65 13.07 20.63
C ASN A 198 5.41 12.13 19.46
N SER A 199 4.25 12.28 18.84
CA SER A 199 3.84 11.47 17.69
C SER A 199 3.61 12.37 16.47
N HIS A 200 4.08 11.89 15.32
CA HIS A 200 3.89 12.51 14.00
C HIS A 200 3.59 11.41 12.98
N GLU A 201 2.57 11.63 12.16
CA GLU A 201 2.19 10.72 11.07
C GLU A 201 2.90 11.16 9.78
N PRO A 202 3.82 10.35 9.23
CA PRO A 202 4.63 10.77 8.08
C PRO A 202 3.80 11.08 6.84
N GLU A 203 4.27 12.03 6.04
CA GLU A 203 3.66 12.39 4.77
C GLU A 203 3.81 11.25 3.73
N ILE A 204 2.69 10.94 3.07
CA ILE A 204 2.59 9.97 1.99
C ILE A 204 2.10 10.63 0.70
N THR A 205 2.40 10.01 -0.42
CA THR A 205 1.96 10.41 -1.76
C THR A 205 1.55 9.19 -2.59
N SER A 206 1.17 9.40 -3.84
CA SER A 206 0.85 8.33 -4.79
C SER A 206 1.49 8.60 -6.15
N VAL A 207 1.90 7.52 -6.83
CA VAL A 207 2.47 7.58 -8.18
C VAL A 207 1.57 6.80 -9.12
N SER A 208 1.01 7.49 -10.11
CA SER A 208 0.15 6.90 -11.13
C SER A 208 0.76 7.06 -12.51
N GLY A 209 0.45 6.14 -13.40
CA GLY A 209 0.95 6.13 -14.77
C GLY A 209 0.09 5.22 -15.65
N GLY A 210 0.35 5.29 -16.94
CA GLY A 210 -0.31 4.47 -17.95
C GLY A 210 0.69 3.69 -18.80
N LYS A 211 0.22 2.59 -19.39
CA LYS A 211 0.92 1.86 -20.43
C LYS A 211 0.27 2.13 -21.78
N THR A 212 1.10 2.44 -22.76
CA THR A 212 0.69 2.63 -24.15
C THR A 212 1.38 1.60 -25.05
N TRP A 213 0.66 1.15 -26.06
CA TRP A 213 1.14 0.23 -27.08
C TRP A 213 1.15 0.95 -28.43
N SER A 214 2.29 0.87 -29.13
CA SER A 214 2.48 1.39 -30.49
C SER A 214 2.85 0.22 -31.40
N ASP A 215 1.83 -0.57 -31.76
CA ASP A 215 1.96 -1.88 -32.43
C ASP A 215 0.86 -2.14 -33.46
N ASN A 216 0.31 -1.07 -34.06
CA ASN A 216 -0.75 -1.12 -35.06
C ASN A 216 -1.98 -1.94 -34.61
N ASP A 217 -2.49 -1.63 -33.41
CA ASP A 217 -3.63 -2.30 -32.80
C ASP A 217 -3.45 -3.83 -32.65
N ASP A 218 -2.21 -4.25 -32.31
CA ASP A 218 -1.84 -5.67 -32.14
C ASP A 218 -2.05 -6.51 -33.41
N GLN A 219 -1.73 -5.94 -34.58
CA GLN A 219 -1.84 -6.60 -35.89
C GLN A 219 -1.22 -8.00 -35.90
N ASP A 220 -0.05 -8.15 -35.28
CA ASP A 220 0.71 -9.40 -35.27
C ASP A 220 0.30 -10.33 -34.12
N GLY A 221 -0.60 -9.90 -33.22
CA GLY A 221 -1.15 -10.72 -32.13
C GLY A 221 -0.11 -11.16 -31.11
N ILE A 222 0.93 -10.35 -30.91
CA ILE A 222 2.05 -10.66 -30.00
C ILE A 222 1.99 -9.85 -28.70
N ARG A 223 1.00 -8.95 -28.55
CA ARG A 223 0.84 -8.18 -27.32
C ARG A 223 0.53 -9.14 -26.16
N PRO A 224 1.29 -9.09 -25.05
CA PRO A 224 1.02 -9.94 -23.91
C PRO A 224 -0.27 -9.51 -23.19
N ASP A 225 -0.92 -10.45 -22.52
CA ASP A 225 -2.12 -10.18 -21.71
C ASP A 225 -1.86 -9.19 -20.56
N SER A 226 -0.63 -9.16 -20.05
CA SER A 226 -0.23 -8.27 -18.97
C SER A 226 1.28 -8.01 -18.95
N ILE A 227 1.68 -6.93 -18.27
CA ILE A 227 3.07 -6.62 -17.95
C ILE A 227 3.20 -6.26 -16.46
N THR A 228 4.43 -6.27 -15.96
CA THR A 228 4.74 -5.85 -14.58
C THR A 228 5.53 -4.56 -14.58
N ILE A 229 5.00 -3.56 -13.89
CA ILE A 229 5.63 -2.26 -13.65
C ILE A 229 6.20 -2.23 -12.24
N GLU A 230 7.41 -1.72 -12.08
CA GLU A 230 8.09 -1.57 -10.81
C GLU A 230 8.32 -0.09 -10.50
N LEU A 231 8.10 0.29 -9.24
CA LEU A 231 8.37 1.62 -8.72
C LEU A 231 9.81 1.72 -8.22
N LEU A 232 10.51 2.77 -8.63
CA LEU A 232 11.83 3.12 -8.13
C LEU A 232 11.76 4.41 -7.29
N ALA A 233 12.45 4.41 -6.16
CA ALA A 233 12.66 5.58 -5.31
C ALA A 233 14.11 6.03 -5.46
N ASN A 234 14.33 7.28 -5.90
CA ASN A 234 15.66 7.85 -6.14
C ASN A 234 16.57 6.97 -7.05
N GLY A 235 15.96 6.27 -8.01
CA GLY A 235 16.66 5.38 -8.93
C GLY A 235 16.90 3.95 -8.41
N GLU A 236 16.52 3.64 -7.18
CA GLU A 236 16.63 2.30 -6.59
C GLU A 236 15.27 1.59 -6.55
N SER A 237 15.28 0.26 -6.69
CA SER A 237 14.06 -0.55 -6.61
C SER A 237 13.43 -0.45 -5.21
N THR A 238 12.12 -0.21 -5.17
CA THR A 238 11.35 -0.26 -3.92
C THR A 238 10.84 -1.67 -3.59
N GLY A 239 10.92 -2.60 -4.56
CA GLY A 239 10.25 -3.90 -4.52
C GLY A 239 8.73 -3.85 -4.75
N ASN A 240 8.13 -2.66 -4.83
CA ASN A 240 6.72 -2.50 -5.15
C ASN A 240 6.50 -2.69 -6.65
N THR A 241 5.61 -3.60 -7.00
CA THR A 241 5.23 -3.89 -8.38
C THR A 241 3.72 -3.82 -8.57
N GLN A 242 3.30 -3.52 -9.80
CA GLN A 242 1.92 -3.60 -10.24
C GLN A 242 1.85 -4.38 -11.55
N THR A 243 0.90 -5.30 -11.63
CA THR A 243 0.54 -5.96 -12.89
C THR A 243 -0.54 -5.14 -13.58
N VAL A 244 -0.32 -4.79 -14.84
CA VAL A 244 -1.27 -4.04 -15.66
C VAL A 244 -1.67 -4.83 -16.88
N SER A 245 -2.93 -4.73 -17.26
CA SER A 245 -3.56 -5.49 -18.36
C SER A 245 -4.70 -4.67 -18.98
N ALA A 246 -5.39 -5.25 -19.97
CA ALA A 246 -6.60 -4.65 -20.54
C ALA A 246 -7.71 -4.43 -19.47
N ASP A 247 -7.83 -5.32 -18.47
CA ASP A 247 -8.83 -5.20 -17.39
C ASP A 247 -8.62 -3.95 -16.52
N THR A 248 -7.38 -3.47 -16.40
CA THR A 248 -7.03 -2.25 -15.68
C THR A 248 -6.97 -1.03 -16.59
N ASN A 249 -7.46 -1.14 -17.84
CA ASN A 249 -7.28 -0.16 -18.91
C ASN A 249 -5.82 0.26 -19.09
N TRP A 250 -4.87 -0.65 -18.82
CA TRP A 250 -3.43 -0.36 -18.87
C TRP A 250 -2.97 0.76 -17.93
N GLU A 251 -3.73 1.07 -16.89
CA GLU A 251 -3.37 2.05 -15.86
C GLU A 251 -2.88 1.38 -14.57
N TYR A 252 -2.04 2.09 -13.81
CA TYR A 252 -1.61 1.67 -12.46
C TYR A 252 -1.51 2.84 -11.49
N THR A 253 -1.51 2.50 -10.21
CA THR A 253 -1.23 3.44 -9.12
C THR A 253 -0.52 2.74 -7.98
N PHE A 254 0.56 3.32 -7.50
CA PHE A 254 1.21 3.00 -6.23
C PHE A 254 0.72 4.00 -5.19
N LYS A 255 -0.03 3.53 -4.19
CA LYS A 255 -0.61 4.37 -3.13
C LYS A 255 0.27 4.38 -1.89
N ASP A 256 0.10 5.41 -1.08
CA ASP A 256 0.65 5.52 0.27
C ASP A 256 2.18 5.32 0.33
N VAL A 257 2.89 5.83 -0.68
CA VAL A 257 4.36 5.77 -0.73
C VAL A 257 4.96 6.99 -0.01
N PRO A 258 6.08 6.84 0.73
CA PRO A 258 6.68 7.95 1.47
C PRO A 258 6.97 9.18 0.60
N LYS A 259 6.52 10.36 1.02
CA LYS A 259 6.86 11.60 0.31
C LYS A 259 8.33 12.00 0.55
N TYR A 260 8.83 11.75 1.76
CA TYR A 260 10.20 12.06 2.15
C TYR A 260 10.95 10.81 2.59
N ALA A 261 12.26 10.84 2.42
CA ALA A 261 13.19 9.90 3.02
C ALA A 261 14.38 10.68 3.59
N ASN A 262 14.59 10.58 4.90
CA ASN A 262 15.62 11.35 5.63
C ASN A 262 15.47 12.87 5.42
N GLY A 263 14.23 13.38 5.40
CA GLY A 263 13.92 14.80 5.21
C GLY A 263 14.11 15.34 3.79
N GLN A 264 14.40 14.48 2.79
CA GLN A 264 14.47 14.89 1.38
C GLN A 264 13.31 14.27 0.60
N GLU A 265 12.72 15.04 -0.31
CA GLU A 265 11.61 14.57 -1.14
C GLU A 265 12.07 13.42 -2.05
N VAL A 266 11.32 12.33 -2.05
CA VAL A 266 11.66 11.14 -2.83
C VAL A 266 11.30 11.38 -4.30
N THR A 267 12.28 11.22 -5.19
CA THR A 267 12.02 11.22 -6.64
C THR A 267 11.58 9.84 -7.08
N TYR A 268 10.30 9.70 -7.41
CA TYR A 268 9.75 8.44 -7.92
C TYR A 268 9.84 8.35 -9.44
N THR A 269 10.27 7.18 -9.92
CA THR A 269 10.28 6.81 -11.34
C THR A 269 9.75 5.39 -11.49
N VAL A 270 9.49 4.96 -12.71
CA VAL A 270 8.93 3.64 -13.02
C VAL A 270 9.78 2.93 -14.06
N ARG A 271 9.79 1.60 -14.01
CA ARG A 271 10.33 0.77 -15.10
C ARG A 271 9.43 -0.43 -15.34
N GLU A 272 9.47 -0.93 -16.56
CA GLU A 272 8.92 -2.24 -16.90
C GLU A 272 9.94 -3.32 -16.52
N VAL A 273 9.49 -4.36 -15.81
CA VAL A 273 10.39 -5.41 -15.28
C VAL A 273 10.95 -6.28 -16.40
N ASN A 274 10.10 -6.68 -17.34
CA ASN A 274 10.47 -7.47 -18.50
C ASN A 274 9.83 -6.85 -19.74
N ILE A 275 10.66 -6.47 -20.72
CA ILE A 275 10.16 -6.02 -22.02
C ILE A 275 9.71 -7.27 -22.79
N PRO A 276 8.47 -7.31 -23.30
CA PRO A 276 7.99 -8.45 -24.09
C PRO A 276 8.82 -8.67 -25.35
N ASP A 277 8.92 -9.92 -25.79
CA ASP A 277 9.64 -10.28 -27.01
C ASP A 277 9.05 -9.54 -28.22
N GLY A 278 9.90 -9.03 -29.11
CA GLY A 278 9.48 -8.25 -30.28
C GLY A 278 9.18 -6.77 -30.02
N TYR A 279 9.25 -6.31 -28.77
CA TYR A 279 9.02 -4.91 -28.41
C TYR A 279 10.30 -4.17 -27.99
N THR A 280 10.24 -2.85 -28.15
CA THR A 280 11.16 -1.90 -27.51
C THR A 280 10.38 -1.03 -26.53
N SER A 281 10.96 -0.68 -25.38
CA SER A 281 10.29 0.07 -24.31
C SER A 281 10.91 1.45 -24.11
N SER A 282 10.09 2.43 -23.76
CA SER A 282 10.48 3.79 -23.39
C SER A 282 9.61 4.33 -22.26
N VAL A 283 10.13 5.27 -21.49
CA VAL A 283 9.43 5.87 -20.34
C VAL A 283 9.48 7.40 -20.45
N ASP A 284 8.31 8.04 -20.41
CA ASP A 284 8.15 9.50 -20.33
C ASP A 284 7.36 9.87 -19.08
N GLY A 285 8.03 10.47 -18.09
CA GLY A 285 7.48 10.65 -16.75
C GLY A 285 7.13 9.31 -16.10
N THR A 286 5.83 9.01 -16.02
CA THR A 286 5.29 7.73 -15.54
C THR A 286 4.52 6.96 -16.62
N THR A 287 4.54 7.42 -17.87
CA THR A 287 3.94 6.69 -18.99
C THR A 287 4.98 5.79 -19.62
N ILE A 288 4.67 4.51 -19.74
CA ILE A 288 5.53 3.53 -20.40
C ILE A 288 4.96 3.27 -21.79
N THR A 289 5.79 3.28 -22.82
CA THR A 289 5.37 2.96 -24.20
C THR A 289 6.17 1.78 -24.74
N ASN A 290 5.47 0.72 -25.13
CA ASN A 290 6.06 -0.37 -25.91
C ASN A 290 5.76 -0.19 -27.39
N THR A 291 6.80 -0.30 -28.21
CA THR A 291 6.71 -0.16 -29.66
C THR A 291 7.11 -1.45 -30.35
N HIS A 292 6.27 -1.91 -31.28
CA HIS A 292 6.54 -3.01 -32.18
C HIS A 292 6.28 -2.55 -33.62
N VAL A 293 7.16 -2.95 -34.53
CA VAL A 293 6.99 -2.69 -35.97
C VAL A 293 6.46 -3.97 -36.59
N PRO A 294 5.20 -3.98 -37.08
CA PRO A 294 4.58 -5.19 -37.61
C PRO A 294 5.36 -5.83 -38.76
N GLU A 295 5.28 -7.14 -38.88
CA GLU A 295 5.92 -7.90 -39.94
C GLU A 295 5.24 -7.65 -41.30
N THR A 296 6.09 -7.52 -42.32
CA THR A 296 5.66 -7.39 -43.72
C THR A 296 6.20 -8.54 -44.58
N THR A 297 5.49 -8.86 -45.65
CA THR A 297 5.87 -9.82 -46.68
C THR A 297 5.77 -9.22 -48.08
N GLU A 298 6.15 -9.99 -49.09
CA GLU A 298 6.03 -9.63 -50.50
C GLU A 298 5.47 -10.79 -51.34
N VAL A 299 4.77 -10.43 -52.40
CA VAL A 299 4.26 -11.38 -53.41
C VAL A 299 4.81 -10.98 -54.76
N SER A 300 5.46 -11.92 -55.45
CA SER A 300 5.95 -11.71 -56.81
C SER A 300 5.61 -12.90 -57.70
N GLY A 301 5.38 -12.60 -58.98
CA GLY A 301 4.95 -13.59 -59.97
C GLY A 301 5.32 -13.18 -61.39
N THR A 302 5.15 -14.14 -62.29
CA THR A 302 5.36 -13.95 -63.73
C THR A 302 4.15 -14.40 -64.53
N LYS A 303 3.97 -13.78 -65.68
CA LYS A 303 2.97 -14.12 -66.67
C LYS A 303 3.63 -14.85 -67.84
N THR A 304 3.11 -16.04 -68.14
CA THR A 304 3.50 -16.85 -69.29
C THR A 304 2.35 -16.93 -70.31
N TRP A 305 2.69 -16.85 -71.59
CA TRP A 305 1.75 -17.00 -72.70
C TRP A 305 2.02 -18.32 -73.44
N ASN A 306 1.00 -19.17 -73.53
CA ASN A 306 1.01 -20.42 -74.28
C ASN A 306 0.11 -20.27 -75.52
N ASP A 307 0.63 -19.55 -76.52
CA ASP A 307 -0.09 -19.12 -77.72
C ASP A 307 0.76 -19.21 -79.01
N ASN A 308 1.77 -20.08 -78.99
CA ASN A 308 2.70 -20.28 -80.10
C ASN A 308 3.38 -18.98 -80.57
N ASP A 309 3.89 -18.20 -79.60
CA ASP A 309 4.53 -16.90 -79.81
C ASP A 309 3.60 -15.89 -80.53
N ASP A 310 2.38 -15.79 -80.02
CA ASP A 310 1.33 -14.91 -80.55
C ASP A 310 1.06 -15.08 -82.05
N GLN A 311 1.07 -16.33 -82.54
CA GLN A 311 0.88 -16.66 -83.97
C GLN A 311 -0.37 -16.00 -84.60
N ASP A 312 -1.44 -15.86 -83.82
CA ASP A 312 -2.73 -15.33 -84.27
C ASP A 312 -2.91 -13.82 -84.00
N GLY A 313 -1.93 -13.16 -83.38
CA GLY A 313 -1.98 -11.73 -83.03
C GLY A 313 -3.15 -11.40 -82.10
N LYS A 314 -3.38 -12.25 -81.09
CA LYS A 314 -4.49 -12.14 -80.13
C LYS A 314 -4.06 -11.85 -78.71
N ARG A 315 -2.76 -11.92 -78.43
CA ARG A 315 -2.22 -11.52 -77.13
C ARG A 315 -2.54 -10.05 -76.88
N PRO A 316 -3.14 -9.69 -75.72
CA PRO A 316 -3.37 -8.30 -75.37
C PRO A 316 -2.05 -7.59 -75.04
N ASP A 317 -2.06 -6.25 -75.12
CA ASP A 317 -0.90 -5.43 -74.76
C ASP A 317 -0.63 -5.42 -73.24
N SER A 318 -1.65 -5.71 -72.44
CA SER A 318 -1.57 -5.74 -70.98
C SER A 318 -2.59 -6.72 -70.38
N ILE A 319 -2.34 -7.12 -69.13
CA ILE A 319 -3.29 -7.81 -68.27
C ILE A 319 -3.45 -7.06 -66.94
N THR A 320 -4.52 -7.34 -66.21
CA THR A 320 -4.70 -6.88 -64.83
C THR A 320 -4.60 -8.06 -63.89
N VAL A 321 -3.65 -8.01 -62.96
CA VAL A 321 -3.46 -8.99 -61.89
C VAL A 321 -3.99 -8.40 -60.60
N ASN A 322 -4.89 -9.11 -59.93
CA ASN A 322 -5.47 -8.72 -58.66
C ASN A 322 -4.80 -9.54 -57.53
N LEU A 323 -4.27 -8.87 -56.52
CA LEU A 323 -3.77 -9.47 -55.28
C LEU A 323 -4.92 -9.59 -54.29
N LEU A 324 -5.12 -10.80 -53.77
CA LEU A 324 -6.14 -11.09 -52.78
C LEU A 324 -5.52 -11.40 -51.44
N ALA A 325 -6.00 -10.78 -50.37
CA ALA A 325 -5.73 -11.11 -48.98
C ALA A 325 -6.97 -11.80 -48.39
N ASN A 326 -6.83 -13.05 -47.93
CA ASN A 326 -7.95 -13.84 -47.39
C ASN A 326 -9.19 -13.84 -48.32
N GLY A 327 -8.94 -13.86 -49.64
CA GLY A 327 -9.96 -13.86 -50.68
C GLY A 327 -10.50 -12.49 -51.09
N THR A 328 -10.11 -11.40 -50.42
CA THR A 328 -10.52 -10.02 -50.76
C THR A 328 -9.45 -9.33 -51.58
N VAL A 329 -9.83 -8.68 -52.69
CA VAL A 329 -8.89 -7.90 -53.50
C VAL A 329 -8.38 -6.71 -52.69
N VAL A 330 -7.06 -6.61 -52.50
CA VAL A 330 -6.41 -5.55 -51.72
C VAL A 330 -5.49 -4.66 -52.56
N ASP A 331 -4.99 -5.17 -53.69
CA ASP A 331 -4.20 -4.38 -54.63
C ASP A 331 -4.36 -4.95 -56.05
N THR A 332 -4.06 -4.13 -57.05
CA THR A 332 -4.15 -4.51 -58.47
C THR A 332 -2.96 -3.96 -59.24
N LYS A 333 -2.46 -4.72 -60.21
CA LYS A 333 -1.31 -4.33 -61.02
C LYS A 333 -1.57 -4.62 -62.49
N THR A 334 -1.42 -3.60 -63.32
CA THR A 334 -1.35 -3.76 -64.78
C THR A 334 0.04 -4.29 -65.13
N VAL A 335 0.09 -5.38 -65.91
CA VAL A 335 1.33 -6.03 -66.32
C VAL A 335 1.41 -6.03 -67.85
N THR A 336 2.56 -5.60 -68.38
CA THR A 336 2.79 -5.45 -69.81
C THR A 336 4.02 -6.23 -70.28
N ALA A 337 4.27 -6.22 -71.59
CA ALA A 337 5.51 -6.75 -72.15
C ALA A 337 6.76 -5.94 -71.72
N ASP A 338 6.62 -4.63 -71.46
CA ASP A 338 7.72 -3.77 -71.01
C ASP A 338 8.21 -4.15 -69.60
N ASP A 339 7.32 -4.69 -68.77
CA ASP A 339 7.63 -5.26 -67.45
C ASP A 339 8.26 -6.65 -67.53
N ASN A 340 8.58 -7.13 -68.74
CA ASN A 340 8.94 -8.51 -69.04
C ASN A 340 7.89 -9.50 -68.49
N TRP A 341 6.60 -9.10 -68.49
CA TRP A 341 5.51 -9.90 -67.95
C TRP A 341 5.73 -10.33 -66.49
N SER A 342 6.38 -9.50 -65.68
CA SER A 342 6.65 -9.75 -64.26
C SER A 342 5.96 -8.71 -63.38
N TYR A 343 5.64 -9.11 -62.15
CA TYR A 343 4.97 -8.23 -61.20
C TYR A 343 5.34 -8.56 -59.75
N SER A 344 5.13 -7.57 -58.87
CA SER A 344 5.42 -7.65 -57.44
C SER A 344 4.54 -6.68 -56.65
N PHE A 345 4.24 -7.07 -55.41
CA PHE A 345 3.56 -6.33 -54.37
C PHE A 345 4.42 -6.41 -53.10
N THR A 346 4.80 -5.28 -52.52
CA THR A 346 5.75 -5.20 -51.38
C THR A 346 5.07 -4.57 -50.17
N ASP A 347 5.72 -4.66 -49.01
CA ASP A 347 5.26 -4.06 -47.75
C ASP A 347 3.85 -4.52 -47.34
N LEU A 348 3.51 -5.76 -47.70
CA LEU A 348 2.22 -6.36 -47.40
C LEU A 348 2.18 -6.79 -45.94
N PRO A 349 1.13 -6.48 -45.17
CA PRO A 349 0.98 -7.03 -43.81
C PRO A 349 1.08 -8.55 -43.85
N LYS A 350 1.87 -9.13 -42.95
CA LYS A 350 1.98 -10.59 -42.86
C LYS A 350 0.85 -11.20 -42.03
N TYR A 351 0.40 -10.49 -41.01
CA TYR A 351 -0.65 -10.91 -40.09
C TYR A 351 -1.83 -9.93 -40.12
N ASP A 352 -3.01 -10.46 -39.84
CA ASP A 352 -4.23 -9.70 -39.55
C ASP A 352 -4.83 -10.29 -38.26
N ASN A 353 -4.94 -9.45 -37.22
CA ASN A 353 -5.35 -9.85 -35.87
C ASN A 353 -4.64 -11.13 -35.36
N GLY A 354 -3.31 -11.19 -35.52
CA GLY A 354 -2.49 -12.31 -35.07
C GLY A 354 -2.50 -13.55 -35.95
N THR A 355 -3.26 -13.56 -37.05
CA THR A 355 -3.29 -14.70 -37.98
C THR A 355 -2.64 -14.35 -39.32
N GLU A 356 -1.83 -15.29 -39.82
CA GLU A 356 -1.12 -15.09 -41.08
C GLU A 356 -2.08 -14.95 -42.26
N ILE A 357 -1.92 -13.89 -43.03
CA ILE A 357 -2.76 -13.58 -44.18
C ILE A 357 -2.41 -14.53 -45.32
N THR A 358 -3.44 -15.18 -45.88
CA THR A 358 -3.27 -15.98 -47.10
C THR A 358 -3.37 -15.08 -48.32
N TYR A 359 -2.23 -14.82 -48.96
CA TYR A 359 -2.19 -14.10 -50.23
C TYR A 359 -2.35 -15.03 -51.43
N THR A 360 -3.16 -14.61 -52.40
CA THR A 360 -3.34 -15.28 -53.70
C THR A 360 -3.43 -14.24 -54.82
N VAL A 361 -3.34 -14.69 -56.07
CA VAL A 361 -3.48 -13.82 -57.25
C VAL A 361 -4.51 -14.40 -58.20
N ILE A 362 -5.30 -13.52 -58.81
CA ILE A 362 -6.19 -13.84 -59.92
C ILE A 362 -5.97 -12.84 -61.05
N GLU A 363 -6.36 -13.22 -62.27
CA GLU A 363 -6.31 -12.35 -63.43
C GLU A 363 -7.72 -11.91 -63.83
N ASP A 364 -7.87 -10.67 -64.30
CA ASP A 364 -9.04 -10.31 -65.10
C ASP A 364 -9.11 -11.17 -66.37
N THR A 365 -10.31 -11.59 -66.72
CA THR A 365 -10.53 -12.50 -67.85
C THR A 365 -9.98 -11.92 -69.15
N VAL A 366 -9.12 -12.70 -69.80
CA VAL A 366 -8.57 -12.38 -71.11
C VAL A 366 -9.33 -13.15 -72.19
N ALA A 367 -9.98 -12.43 -73.10
CA ALA A 367 -10.80 -13.03 -74.16
C ALA A 367 -9.98 -14.00 -75.04
N ASN A 368 -10.54 -15.16 -75.36
CA ASN A 368 -9.87 -16.28 -76.07
C ASN A 368 -8.69 -16.92 -75.33
N TYR A 369 -8.55 -16.71 -74.03
CA TYR A 369 -7.50 -17.34 -73.25
C TYR A 369 -8.08 -18.01 -72.00
N THR A 370 -7.45 -19.11 -71.61
CA THR A 370 -7.73 -19.83 -70.37
C THR A 370 -6.56 -19.66 -69.41
N PRO A 371 -6.77 -19.09 -68.20
CA PRO A 371 -5.72 -18.96 -67.20
C PRO A 371 -5.49 -20.27 -66.44
N SER A 372 -4.26 -20.47 -66.00
CA SER A 372 -3.88 -21.41 -64.95
C SER A 372 -2.89 -20.77 -63.99
N TYR A 373 -2.95 -21.19 -62.74
CA TYR A 373 -2.19 -20.60 -61.64
C TYR A 373 -1.24 -21.65 -61.04
N ASN A 374 0.03 -21.27 -60.83
CA ASN A 374 1.03 -22.08 -60.14
C ASN A 374 1.75 -21.21 -59.10
N GLY A 375 1.28 -21.26 -57.86
CA GLY A 375 1.57 -20.23 -56.87
C GLY A 375 1.13 -18.87 -57.40
N TYR A 376 2.05 -17.91 -57.44
CA TYR A 376 1.81 -16.58 -57.99
C TYR A 376 2.10 -16.46 -59.50
N ASN A 377 2.49 -17.53 -60.18
CA ASN A 377 2.71 -17.48 -61.63
C ASN A 377 1.40 -17.74 -62.38
N ILE A 378 1.13 -16.95 -63.40
CA ILE A 378 -0.07 -17.03 -64.23
C ILE A 378 0.34 -17.51 -65.62
N THR A 379 -0.34 -18.52 -66.16
CA THR A 379 -0.16 -18.97 -67.54
C THR A 379 -1.48 -18.86 -68.30
N ASN A 380 -1.50 -18.10 -69.40
CA ASN A 380 -2.65 -18.09 -70.30
C ASN A 380 -2.39 -18.99 -71.51
N SER A 381 -3.30 -19.94 -71.75
CA SER A 381 -3.31 -20.76 -72.96
C SER A 381 -4.36 -20.25 -73.93
N TYR A 382 -3.97 -20.06 -75.19
CA TYR A 382 -4.89 -19.56 -76.21
C TYR A 382 -5.93 -20.61 -76.58
N THR A 383 -7.20 -20.25 -76.39
CA THR A 383 -8.40 -21.09 -76.52
C THR A 383 -9.51 -20.29 -77.23
N PRO A 384 -9.48 -20.21 -78.57
CA PRO A 384 -10.42 -19.40 -79.35
C PRO A 384 -11.89 -19.65 -79.01
N GLY A 385 -12.63 -18.56 -78.73
CA GLY A 385 -14.06 -18.62 -78.40
C GLY A 385 -14.39 -19.23 -77.05
N GLN A 386 -13.39 -19.45 -76.20
CA GLN A 386 -13.55 -19.86 -74.81
C GLN A 386 -13.13 -18.76 -73.83
N THR A 387 -13.68 -18.84 -72.63
CA THR A 387 -13.42 -17.96 -71.49
C THR A 387 -13.31 -18.79 -70.20
N SER A 388 -13.04 -18.11 -69.10
CA SER A 388 -13.03 -18.66 -67.75
C SER A 388 -13.83 -17.80 -66.79
N ILE A 389 -14.28 -18.41 -65.69
CA ILE A 389 -14.86 -17.69 -64.55
C ILE A 389 -14.14 -18.16 -63.30
N THR A 390 -13.63 -17.24 -62.50
CA THR A 390 -12.98 -17.51 -61.22
C THR A 390 -13.90 -17.07 -60.08
N VAL A 391 -14.24 -17.99 -59.18
CA VAL A 391 -14.93 -17.68 -57.93
C VAL A 391 -13.94 -17.66 -56.79
N THR A 392 -14.07 -16.68 -55.90
CA THR A 392 -13.37 -16.67 -54.61
C THR A 392 -14.35 -16.50 -53.47
N LYS A 393 -14.18 -17.28 -52.41
CA LYS A 393 -15.00 -17.23 -51.21
C LYS A 393 -14.27 -16.45 -50.12
N VAL A 394 -14.93 -15.43 -49.60
CA VAL A 394 -14.49 -14.57 -48.49
C VAL A 394 -15.31 -14.89 -47.25
N TRP A 395 -14.63 -14.95 -46.11
CA TRP A 395 -15.23 -15.14 -44.80
C TRP A 395 -15.07 -13.85 -44.00
N ASP A 396 -16.20 -13.23 -43.65
CA ASP A 396 -16.27 -12.01 -42.85
C ASP A 396 -16.79 -12.38 -41.45
N ASP A 397 -15.90 -12.99 -40.67
CA ASP A 397 -16.20 -13.66 -39.39
C ASP A 397 -15.10 -13.43 -38.34
N ASN A 398 -14.39 -12.31 -38.46
CA ASN A 398 -13.23 -11.96 -37.63
C ASN A 398 -12.20 -13.09 -37.55
N ASN A 399 -11.89 -13.67 -38.72
CA ASN A 399 -10.96 -14.77 -38.88
C ASN A 399 -11.33 -16.00 -38.03
N ASP A 400 -12.59 -16.42 -38.13
CA ASP A 400 -13.16 -17.58 -37.44
C ASP A 400 -12.99 -17.53 -35.92
N GLN A 401 -13.12 -16.34 -35.33
CA GLN A 401 -12.98 -16.11 -33.88
C GLN A 401 -13.86 -17.07 -33.04
N ASP A 402 -15.05 -17.39 -33.54
CA ASP A 402 -16.01 -18.25 -32.86
C ASP A 402 -15.88 -19.75 -33.22
N GLY A 403 -15.00 -20.11 -34.17
CA GLY A 403 -14.72 -21.49 -34.55
C GLY A 403 -15.90 -22.22 -35.20
N ILE A 404 -16.76 -21.48 -35.92
CA ILE A 404 -17.98 -22.01 -36.56
C ILE A 404 -17.89 -22.06 -38.08
N ARG A 405 -16.79 -21.59 -38.67
CA ARG A 405 -16.57 -21.66 -40.12
C ARG A 405 -16.56 -23.13 -40.57
N PRO A 406 -17.34 -23.52 -41.60
CA PRO A 406 -17.33 -24.89 -42.10
C PRO A 406 -16.01 -25.19 -42.83
N ASP A 407 -15.62 -26.47 -42.86
CA ASP A 407 -14.44 -26.92 -43.60
C ASP A 407 -14.59 -26.80 -45.12
N ALA A 408 -15.84 -26.76 -45.61
CA ALA A 408 -16.14 -26.71 -47.04
C ALA A 408 -17.49 -26.06 -47.34
N ILE A 409 -17.59 -25.46 -48.53
CA ILE A 409 -18.86 -25.02 -49.13
C ILE A 409 -19.01 -25.60 -50.53
N GLN A 410 -20.21 -25.52 -51.09
CA GLN A 410 -20.49 -25.93 -52.46
C GLN A 410 -21.00 -24.76 -53.30
N VAL A 411 -20.45 -24.63 -54.52
CA VAL A 411 -20.79 -23.57 -55.47
C VAL A 411 -21.16 -24.15 -56.83
N GLN A 412 -22.10 -23.50 -57.53
CA GLN A 412 -22.59 -23.90 -58.84
C GLN A 412 -22.48 -22.75 -59.84
N LEU A 413 -21.89 -23.02 -61.00
CA LEU A 413 -21.90 -22.12 -62.15
C LEU A 413 -23.21 -22.23 -62.93
N TYR A 414 -23.72 -21.11 -63.42
CA TYR A 414 -24.88 -21.01 -64.29
C TYR A 414 -24.52 -20.29 -65.59
N ALA A 415 -25.08 -20.75 -66.70
CA ALA A 415 -24.96 -20.15 -68.03
C ALA A 415 -26.36 -19.74 -68.51
N ASN A 416 -26.58 -18.44 -68.71
CA ASN A 416 -27.88 -17.85 -69.05
C ASN A 416 -29.03 -18.29 -68.11
N GLY A 417 -28.73 -18.47 -66.83
CA GLY A 417 -29.68 -18.90 -65.79
C GLY A 417 -29.90 -20.41 -65.68
N GLU A 418 -29.25 -21.23 -66.51
CA GLU A 418 -29.30 -22.70 -66.39
C GLU A 418 -28.01 -23.25 -65.78
N LYS A 419 -28.10 -24.33 -64.98
CA LYS A 419 -26.93 -24.96 -64.36
C LYS A 419 -25.92 -25.41 -65.41
N SER A 420 -24.65 -25.07 -65.21
CA SER A 420 -23.55 -25.34 -66.13
C SER A 420 -22.43 -26.10 -65.42
N GLY A 421 -22.23 -27.37 -65.79
CA GLY A 421 -21.20 -28.23 -65.20
C GLY A 421 -21.57 -28.79 -63.82
N ASP A 422 -20.60 -29.48 -63.21
CA ASP A 422 -20.76 -30.09 -61.89
C ASP A 422 -20.65 -29.04 -60.76
N VAL A 423 -21.26 -29.37 -59.62
CA VAL A 423 -21.10 -28.61 -58.37
C VAL A 423 -19.64 -28.73 -57.90
N ILE A 424 -19.04 -27.61 -57.51
CA ILE A 424 -17.67 -27.55 -57.03
C ILE A 424 -17.67 -27.37 -55.51
N THR A 425 -16.81 -28.12 -54.83
CA THR A 425 -16.55 -27.95 -53.41
C THR A 425 -15.34 -27.03 -53.24
N LEU A 426 -15.48 -25.96 -52.46
CA LEU A 426 -14.37 -25.08 -52.05
C LEU A 426 -13.97 -25.40 -50.63
N THR A 427 -12.66 -25.43 -50.38
CA THR A 427 -12.07 -25.68 -49.06
C THR A 427 -10.92 -24.71 -48.79
N ALA A 428 -10.45 -24.66 -47.55
CA ALA A 428 -9.23 -23.92 -47.20
C ALA A 428 -7.98 -24.42 -47.96
N ALA A 429 -7.90 -25.72 -48.29
CA ALA A 429 -6.76 -26.29 -49.01
C ALA A 429 -6.62 -25.74 -50.44
N ASP A 430 -7.74 -25.29 -51.02
CA ASP A 430 -7.79 -24.68 -52.35
C ASP A 430 -7.80 -23.14 -52.26
N ASN A 431 -7.41 -22.58 -51.10
CA ASN A 431 -7.51 -21.15 -50.79
C ASN A 431 -8.90 -20.57 -51.07
N TRP A 432 -9.96 -21.37 -50.87
CA TRP A 432 -11.35 -20.96 -51.09
C TRP A 432 -11.63 -20.40 -52.51
N THR A 433 -10.86 -20.83 -53.52
CA THR A 433 -10.99 -20.35 -54.91
C THR A 433 -11.09 -21.49 -55.91
N TYR A 434 -11.78 -21.24 -57.01
CA TYR A 434 -11.86 -22.16 -58.14
C TYR A 434 -12.04 -21.43 -59.47
N THR A 435 -11.45 -21.95 -60.54
CA THR A 435 -11.61 -21.41 -61.89
C THR A 435 -12.26 -22.42 -62.82
N TRP A 436 -13.47 -22.14 -63.28
CA TRP A 436 -14.07 -22.87 -64.38
C TRP A 436 -13.42 -22.44 -65.70
N THR A 437 -12.83 -23.39 -66.42
CA THR A 437 -12.13 -23.14 -67.68
C THR A 437 -12.87 -23.70 -68.89
N GLY A 438 -12.56 -23.19 -70.08
CA GLY A 438 -13.09 -23.75 -71.34
C GLY A 438 -14.57 -23.47 -71.56
N LEU A 439 -15.08 -22.40 -70.95
CA LEU A 439 -16.46 -21.96 -71.04
C LEU A 439 -16.70 -21.29 -72.39
N ALA A 440 -17.80 -21.59 -73.08
CA ALA A 440 -18.07 -20.95 -74.36
C ALA A 440 -18.39 -19.46 -74.18
N GLU A 441 -17.80 -18.59 -74.99
CA GLU A 441 -18.15 -17.15 -74.95
C GLU A 441 -19.56 -16.88 -75.51
N LYS A 442 -20.00 -17.72 -76.48
CA LYS A 442 -21.24 -17.51 -77.23
C LYS A 442 -22.03 -18.81 -77.43
N ALA A 443 -23.34 -18.71 -77.24
CA ALA A 443 -24.31 -19.71 -77.67
C ALA A 443 -25.27 -19.07 -78.69
N ASN A 444 -25.52 -19.75 -79.82
CA ASN A 444 -26.43 -19.25 -80.87
C ASN A 444 -26.08 -17.81 -81.34
N LYS A 445 -24.78 -17.51 -81.46
CA LYS A 445 -24.23 -16.19 -81.86
C LYS A 445 -24.47 -15.05 -80.84
N LYS A 446 -25.04 -15.32 -79.67
CA LYS A 446 -25.19 -14.36 -78.56
C LYS A 446 -24.19 -14.67 -77.45
N ALA A 447 -23.71 -13.64 -76.75
CA ALA A 447 -22.84 -13.81 -75.59
C ALA A 447 -23.58 -14.60 -74.49
N ILE A 448 -22.86 -15.49 -73.82
CA ILE A 448 -23.38 -16.20 -72.63
C ILE A 448 -23.13 -15.32 -71.41
N THR A 449 -24.16 -15.17 -70.57
CA THR A 449 -24.01 -14.56 -69.24
C THR A 449 -23.75 -15.66 -68.23
N TYR A 450 -22.62 -15.58 -67.53
CA TYR A 450 -22.28 -16.50 -66.46
C TYR A 450 -22.59 -15.88 -65.10
N THR A 451 -23.13 -16.66 -64.18
CA THR A 451 -23.34 -16.31 -62.77
C THR A 451 -22.96 -17.50 -61.89
N VAL A 452 -22.68 -17.25 -60.61
CA VAL A 452 -22.34 -18.30 -59.63
C VAL A 452 -23.31 -18.21 -58.47
N GLU A 453 -23.62 -19.33 -57.83
CA GLU A 453 -24.37 -19.38 -56.58
C GLU A 453 -23.67 -20.28 -55.56
N GLU A 454 -23.72 -19.91 -54.27
CA GLU A 454 -23.47 -20.83 -53.17
C GLU A 454 -24.71 -21.71 -52.96
N VAL A 455 -24.54 -23.03 -53.03
CA VAL A 455 -25.64 -24.00 -52.96
C VAL A 455 -25.65 -24.81 -51.66
N SER A 456 -24.62 -24.68 -50.84
CA SER A 456 -24.60 -25.21 -49.47
C SER A 456 -25.21 -24.20 -48.49
N ALA A 457 -26.05 -24.65 -47.57
CA ALA A 457 -26.48 -23.83 -46.45
C ALA A 457 -25.37 -23.77 -45.39
N VAL A 458 -25.02 -22.56 -44.95
CA VAL A 458 -23.98 -22.31 -43.94
C VAL A 458 -24.65 -21.75 -42.68
N GLU A 459 -24.76 -22.58 -41.65
CA GLU A 459 -25.44 -22.22 -40.40
C GLU A 459 -24.69 -21.10 -39.67
N GLY A 460 -25.40 -20.08 -39.20
CA GLY A 460 -24.80 -18.94 -38.49
C GLY A 460 -24.29 -17.82 -39.40
N TYR A 461 -24.38 -17.96 -40.72
CA TYR A 461 -23.88 -16.99 -41.68
C TYR A 461 -24.96 -16.40 -42.58
N THR A 462 -24.73 -15.18 -43.07
CA THR A 462 -25.48 -14.57 -44.17
C THR A 462 -24.62 -14.53 -45.42
N ALA A 463 -25.07 -15.22 -46.48
CA ALA A 463 -24.35 -15.28 -47.76
C ALA A 463 -24.75 -14.13 -48.70
N THR A 464 -23.75 -13.55 -49.35
CA THR A 464 -23.91 -12.58 -50.44
C THR A 464 -23.06 -13.02 -51.62
N VAL A 465 -23.62 -12.97 -52.82
CA VAL A 465 -22.89 -13.29 -54.06
C VAL A 465 -22.79 -12.01 -54.88
N GLY A 466 -21.56 -11.62 -55.20
CA GLY A 466 -21.29 -10.49 -56.07
C GLY A 466 -21.65 -10.76 -57.53
N ASP A 467 -21.66 -9.72 -58.33
CA ASP A 467 -21.76 -9.86 -59.78
C ASP A 467 -20.44 -10.41 -60.35
N VAL A 468 -20.54 -11.04 -61.53
CA VAL A 468 -19.35 -11.44 -62.29
C VAL A 468 -18.76 -10.20 -62.97
N GLU A 469 -17.64 -9.71 -62.46
CA GLU A 469 -16.90 -8.56 -62.99
C GLU A 469 -15.55 -9.02 -63.52
N ASN A 470 -15.25 -8.71 -64.80
CA ASN A 470 -14.05 -9.16 -65.49
C ASN A 470 -13.80 -10.68 -65.35
N GLY A 471 -14.88 -11.46 -65.26
CA GLY A 471 -14.90 -12.92 -65.07
C GLY A 471 -14.40 -13.40 -63.69
N ASN A 472 -14.31 -12.50 -62.73
CA ASN A 472 -14.11 -12.79 -61.32
C ASN A 472 -15.43 -12.60 -60.57
N VAL A 473 -15.69 -13.42 -59.55
CA VAL A 473 -16.87 -13.28 -58.68
C VAL A 473 -16.51 -13.63 -57.25
N THR A 474 -16.99 -12.82 -56.31
CA THR A 474 -16.78 -13.03 -54.88
C THR A 474 -18.07 -13.49 -54.22
N ILE A 475 -17.97 -14.54 -53.40
CA ILE A 475 -19.01 -14.94 -52.45
C ILE A 475 -18.53 -14.53 -51.07
N THR A 476 -19.34 -13.82 -50.30
CA THR A 476 -19.01 -13.40 -48.93
C THR A 476 -20.03 -13.97 -47.97
N ASN A 477 -19.55 -14.70 -46.95
CA ASN A 477 -20.40 -15.09 -45.83
C ASN A 477 -19.99 -14.28 -44.62
N THR A 478 -20.95 -13.54 -44.06
CA THR A 478 -20.73 -12.70 -42.88
C THR A 478 -21.31 -13.37 -41.64
N HIS A 479 -20.52 -13.41 -40.57
CA HIS A 479 -20.94 -13.77 -39.22
C HIS A 479 -20.74 -12.58 -38.28
N THR A 480 -21.77 -12.24 -37.52
CA THR A 480 -21.67 -11.21 -36.48
C THR A 480 -21.85 -11.90 -35.13
N PRO A 481 -20.82 -11.89 -34.26
CA PRO A 481 -20.91 -12.50 -32.94
C PRO A 481 -22.06 -11.90 -32.13
N THR A 482 -22.87 -12.75 -31.49
CA THR A 482 -23.81 -12.28 -30.48
C THR A 482 -23.05 -12.09 -29.18
N THR A 483 -22.89 -10.86 -28.71
CA THR A 483 -22.36 -10.59 -27.37
C THR A 483 -23.16 -11.37 -26.33
N PRO A 484 -22.53 -12.21 -25.49
CA PRO A 484 -23.19 -12.78 -24.34
C PRO A 484 -23.70 -11.64 -23.45
N ASP A 485 -24.97 -11.73 -23.02
CA ASP A 485 -25.48 -10.80 -22.01
C ASP A 485 -24.53 -10.79 -20.81
N LYS A 486 -24.06 -9.60 -20.45
CA LYS A 486 -23.32 -9.38 -19.21
C LYS A 486 -24.13 -10.03 -18.08
N PRO A 487 -23.56 -10.94 -17.27
CA PRO A 487 -24.29 -11.44 -16.11
C PRO A 487 -24.68 -10.23 -15.26
N SER A 488 -26.00 -10.07 -15.07
CA SER A 488 -26.55 -9.07 -14.16
C SER A 488 -25.79 -9.17 -12.84
N SER A 489 -25.18 -8.05 -12.40
CA SER A 489 -24.62 -7.97 -11.07
C SER A 489 -25.77 -7.91 -10.07
N ASP A 490 -26.34 -9.06 -9.75
CA ASP A 490 -27.28 -9.17 -8.65
C ASP A 490 -26.47 -9.09 -7.35
N ASP A 491 -26.48 -7.89 -6.78
CA ASP A 491 -26.03 -7.56 -5.43
C ASP A 491 -26.71 -8.52 -4.42
N PRO A 492 -25.99 -9.15 -3.47
CA PRO A 492 -26.57 -10.14 -2.58
C PRO A 492 -27.45 -9.45 -1.53
N THR A 493 -28.74 -9.28 -1.84
CA THR A 493 -29.72 -8.93 -0.82
C THR A 493 -29.99 -10.09 0.13
N THR A 494 -29.98 -9.74 1.40
CA THR A 494 -30.22 -10.52 2.62
C THR A 494 -31.53 -11.32 2.56
N PRO A 495 -31.59 -12.55 3.13
CA PRO A 495 -32.73 -13.44 2.95
C PRO A 495 -33.94 -13.05 3.81
N SER A 496 -35.10 -12.92 3.17
CA SER A 496 -36.40 -12.89 3.84
C SER A 496 -37.16 -14.20 3.58
N GLN A 497 -37.55 -14.88 4.65
CA GLN A 497 -38.34 -16.10 4.62
C GLN A 497 -39.81 -15.84 4.23
N SER A 498 -40.37 -16.66 3.33
CA SER A 498 -41.71 -17.26 3.49
C SER A 498 -42.05 -18.28 2.38
N GLY A 499 -42.30 -19.54 2.77
CA GLY A 499 -43.56 -20.23 2.43
C GLY A 499 -43.74 -21.02 1.12
N LYS A 500 -43.51 -22.35 1.21
CA LYS A 500 -44.34 -23.50 0.73
C LYS A 500 -44.47 -23.90 -0.77
N LYS A 501 -43.86 -25.08 -1.04
CA LYS A 501 -44.40 -26.40 -1.53
C LYS A 501 -44.79 -26.66 -3.01
N SER A 502 -44.48 -27.92 -3.39
CA SER A 502 -44.82 -28.76 -4.57
C SER A 502 -43.88 -28.59 -5.78
N ASP A 503 -43.39 -29.62 -6.49
CA ASP A 503 -43.63 -31.08 -6.49
C ASP A 503 -42.42 -31.81 -7.13
N LYS A 504 -42.43 -33.14 -7.03
CA LYS A 504 -41.48 -34.16 -7.49
C LYS A 504 -41.02 -34.04 -8.96
N GLU A 505 -39.79 -34.48 -9.27
CA GLU A 505 -39.50 -35.76 -9.98
C GLU A 505 -37.99 -36.08 -10.01
N GLN A 506 -37.68 -37.36 -10.19
CA GLN A 506 -36.36 -38.01 -10.15
C GLN A 506 -35.68 -37.96 -11.53
N ASP A 507 -34.34 -37.86 -11.60
CA ASP A 507 -33.56 -38.88 -12.33
C ASP A 507 -32.09 -38.96 -11.88
N LYS A 508 -31.53 -40.16 -12.06
CA LYS A 508 -30.26 -40.67 -11.55
C LYS A 508 -29.11 -40.42 -12.54
N GLY A 509 -28.03 -39.85 -12.01
CA GLY A 509 -26.66 -40.38 -12.04
C GLY A 509 -25.91 -40.52 -13.37
N ILE A 510 -24.78 -39.81 -13.49
CA ILE A 510 -23.47 -40.37 -13.88
C ILE A 510 -22.39 -39.70 -13.03
N ILE A 511 -21.47 -40.52 -12.48
CA ILE A 511 -20.26 -40.12 -11.75
C ILE A 511 -19.05 -40.43 -12.65
N ALA A 512 -17.98 -39.62 -12.46
CA ALA A 512 -16.58 -39.80 -12.86
C ALA A 512 -16.16 -39.01 -14.11
N ALA A 513 -15.05 -38.24 -14.12
CA ALA A 513 -14.05 -37.90 -13.11
C ALA A 513 -13.19 -36.74 -13.66
N LEU A 514 -12.66 -35.88 -12.78
CA LEU A 514 -11.28 -35.39 -12.75
C LEU A 514 -11.10 -34.46 -11.52
N LEU A 515 -10.18 -34.84 -10.62
CA LEU A 515 -9.67 -34.08 -9.48
C LEU A 515 -8.36 -33.36 -9.89
N PRO A 516 -7.72 -32.52 -9.04
CA PRO A 516 -8.23 -31.32 -8.38
C PRO A 516 -7.31 -30.10 -8.66
N SER A 517 -7.81 -28.88 -8.42
CA SER A 517 -6.99 -27.69 -8.21
C SER A 517 -7.10 -27.28 -6.75
N THR A 518 -6.09 -27.61 -5.95
CA THR A 518 -5.84 -27.06 -4.60
C THR A 518 -4.83 -25.91 -4.76
N GLY A 519 -4.93 -24.74 -4.13
CA GLY A 519 -5.87 -24.30 -3.11
C GLY A 519 -5.72 -22.79 -2.88
N SER A 520 -6.84 -22.15 -2.57
CA SER A 520 -6.90 -20.79 -2.05
C SER A 520 -7.17 -20.86 -0.55
N ARG A 521 -6.35 -20.11 0.20
CA ARG A 521 -6.65 -19.38 1.43
C ARG A 521 -7.41 -20.12 2.53
N SER A 522 -6.65 -20.48 3.57
CA SER A 522 -7.15 -20.77 4.91
C SER A 522 -7.78 -19.51 5.54
N GLY A 523 -9.10 -19.49 5.62
CA GLY A 523 -9.85 -18.71 6.60
C GLY A 523 -10.69 -19.66 7.44
N LEU A 524 -10.25 -19.95 8.67
CA LEU A 524 -11.02 -20.72 9.65
C LEU A 524 -11.31 -19.83 10.85
N GLY A 525 -12.56 -19.42 10.97
CA GLY A 525 -13.14 -18.92 12.21
C GLY A 525 -13.72 -20.07 13.04
N LEU A 526 -13.22 -20.16 14.28
CA LEU A 526 -13.83 -20.71 15.49
C LEU A 526 -14.13 -22.22 15.60
N THR A 527 -13.30 -22.88 16.41
CA THR A 527 -13.82 -23.67 17.54
C THR A 527 -13.11 -23.27 18.83
N ILE A 528 -13.90 -22.70 19.73
CA ILE A 528 -13.66 -22.53 21.16
C ILE A 528 -13.35 -23.92 21.75
N LEU A 529 -12.22 -24.05 22.45
CA LEU A 529 -12.06 -24.63 23.79
C LEU A 529 -10.61 -25.13 23.96
N GLY A 530 -9.86 -24.48 24.86
CA GLY A 530 -8.66 -25.07 25.45
C GLY A 530 -7.32 -24.49 25.00
N LEU A 531 -6.96 -23.31 25.50
CA LEU A 531 -5.63 -23.05 26.10
C LEU A 531 -5.55 -21.66 26.79
N VAL A 532 -6.33 -21.43 27.85
CA VAL A 532 -6.14 -20.28 28.76
C VAL A 532 -5.58 -20.75 30.12
N LEU A 533 -4.75 -21.79 30.14
CA LEU A 533 -4.32 -22.40 31.40
C LEU A 533 -2.83 -22.80 31.41
N VAL A 534 -1.93 -21.90 31.00
CA VAL A 534 -0.47 -22.11 31.25
C VAL A 534 0.31 -20.85 31.69
N ILE A 535 -0.17 -19.61 31.55
CA ILE A 535 0.56 -18.42 32.06
C ILE A 535 -0.24 -17.68 33.15
N ALA A 536 -0.87 -18.47 34.04
CA ALA A 536 -1.35 -18.03 35.35
C ALA A 536 -0.88 -18.99 36.47
N LEU A 537 0.22 -19.72 36.23
CA LEU A 537 0.84 -20.65 37.19
C LEU A 537 2.28 -20.27 37.58
N LEU A 538 2.69 -19.02 37.31
CA LEU A 538 3.98 -18.49 37.79
C LEU A 538 3.87 -17.18 38.62
N ALA A 539 2.68 -16.63 38.83
CA ALA A 539 2.45 -15.51 39.76
C ALA A 539 1.79 -15.92 41.10
N GLY A 540 1.40 -17.18 41.25
CA GLY A 540 0.76 -17.70 42.48
C GLY A 540 1.70 -18.31 43.52
N LEU A 541 2.99 -18.52 43.21
CA LEU A 541 3.94 -19.20 44.09
C LEU A 541 4.87 -18.26 44.88
N VAL A 542 4.80 -16.94 44.67
CA VAL A 542 5.52 -15.95 45.49
C VAL A 542 4.61 -15.32 46.56
N TYR A 543 3.29 -15.36 46.41
CA TYR A 543 2.35 -14.75 47.37
C TYR A 543 2.03 -15.63 48.61
N HIS A 544 2.52 -16.87 48.69
CA HIS A 544 2.26 -17.75 49.85
C HIS A 544 3.46 -18.03 50.76
N LYS A 545 4.56 -17.27 50.65
CA LYS A 545 5.77 -17.48 51.48
C LYS A 545 6.26 -16.28 52.31
N VAL A 546 5.46 -15.23 52.49
CA VAL A 546 5.81 -14.06 53.36
C VAL A 546 4.76 -13.75 54.43
N LYS A 547 3.79 -14.63 54.70
CA LYS A 547 2.84 -14.41 55.82
C LYS A 547 2.75 -15.56 56.83
N LYS A 548 3.91 -16.10 57.21
CA LYS A 548 4.13 -16.85 58.46
C LYS A 548 5.63 -16.96 58.76
N ALA A 549 6.18 -15.90 59.35
CA ALA A 549 7.30 -15.89 60.30
C ALA A 549 7.26 -14.54 61.03
#